data_AF-A3AMN5-F1
#
_entry.id   AF-A3AMN5-F1
#
_cell.length_a   1.000
_cell.length_b   1.000
_cell.length_c   1.000
_cell.angle_alpha   90.00
_cell.angle_beta   90.00
_cell.angle_gamma   90.00
#
_symmetry.space_group_name_H-M   'P 1'
#
loop_
_entity.id
_entity.type
_entity.pdbx_description
1 polymer ?
#
loop_
_entity_poly.entity_id
_entity_poly.type
_entity_poly.pdbx_seq_one_letter_code
_entity_poly.pdbx_strand_id
1 'polypeptide(L)'
;MSQGQPRRPPPDGSGARPVMYGDVFDVSGELAGQPVAPRDAAKLQSAEEAGARGKLPADKAATREDAERVPSAEVRNRPDMATTPGGVADAVTAAARLNQERPTRSF
;
A
#
# COMPACT_ATOMS: atom_id res chain seq x y z
N MET A 1 -42.05 32.47 11.92
CA MET A 1 -41.82 31.15 12.57
C MET A 1 -40.38 30.73 12.28
N SER A 2 -39.45 30.97 13.20
CA SER A 2 -38.01 30.70 13.03
C SER A 2 -37.63 29.51 13.91
N GLN A 3 -37.28 28.38 13.30
CA GLN A 3 -36.71 27.22 13.99
C GLN A 3 -35.28 27.60 14.42
N GLY A 4 -35.08 27.89 15.69
CA GLY A 4 -33.75 28.13 16.26
C GLY A 4 -32.98 26.82 16.28
N GLN A 5 -31.91 26.73 15.49
CA GLN A 5 -31.00 25.59 15.58
C GLN A 5 -30.44 25.48 17.01
N PRO A 6 -30.31 24.25 17.58
CA PRO A 6 -29.68 24.06 18.87
C PRO A 6 -28.22 24.55 18.79
N ARG A 7 -27.88 25.56 19.60
CA ARG A 7 -26.50 26.06 19.67
C ARG A 7 -25.63 25.00 20.32
N ARG A 8 -24.54 24.63 19.64
CA ARG A 8 -23.46 23.79 20.18
C ARG A 8 -22.99 24.40 21.51
N PRO A 9 -22.87 23.62 22.61
CA PRO A 9 -22.28 24.10 23.85
C PRO A 9 -20.87 24.64 23.56
N PRO A 10 -20.46 25.76 24.17
CA PRO A 10 -19.14 26.33 23.97
C PRO A 10 -18.08 25.32 24.42
N PRO A 11 -16.98 25.15 23.66
CA PRO A 11 -15.93 24.20 24.01
C PRO A 11 -15.28 24.63 25.32
N ASP A 12 -15.26 23.70 26.24
CA ASP A 12 -14.63 23.78 27.54
C ASP A 12 -13.11 24.01 27.35
N GLY A 13 -12.63 25.19 27.76
CA GLY A 13 -11.34 25.30 28.44
C GLY A 13 -10.04 25.21 27.65
N SER A 14 -10.01 25.37 26.32
CA SER A 14 -8.79 25.86 25.65
C SER A 14 -9.15 26.65 24.40
N GLY A 15 -8.58 27.84 24.26
CA GLY A 15 -8.66 28.61 23.01
C GLY A 15 -8.04 27.77 21.90
N ALA A 16 -8.87 27.08 21.13
CA ALA A 16 -8.43 26.12 20.13
C ALA A 16 -7.75 26.86 18.98
N ARG A 17 -6.43 27.07 19.12
CA ARG A 17 -5.54 27.34 18.00
C ARG A 17 -5.85 26.33 16.88
N PRO A 18 -5.83 26.74 15.60
CA PRO A 18 -5.85 25.79 14.49
C PRO A 18 -4.81 24.70 14.74
N VAL A 19 -5.15 23.45 14.41
CA VAL A 19 -4.20 22.34 14.50
C VAL A 19 -3.03 22.62 13.57
N MET A 20 -1.81 22.57 14.10
CA MET A 20 -0.59 22.88 13.37
C MET A 20 0.20 21.62 13.04
N TYR A 21 0.99 21.68 11.96
CA TYR A 21 1.94 20.61 11.61
C TYR A 21 2.94 20.40 12.75
N GLY A 22 3.00 19.18 13.29
CA GLY A 22 3.82 18.84 14.45
C GLY A 22 3.05 18.74 15.78
N ASP A 23 1.75 19.07 15.81
CA ASP A 23 0.91 18.78 16.97
C ASP A 23 0.74 17.26 17.13
N VAL A 24 1.04 16.75 18.32
CA VAL A 24 0.84 15.35 18.70
C VAL A 24 -0.40 15.27 19.58
N PHE A 25 -1.39 14.48 19.14
CA PHE A 25 -2.60 14.22 19.91
C PHE A 25 -2.45 12.90 20.66
N ASP A 26 -2.80 12.91 21.95
CA ASP A 26 -2.89 11.69 22.73
C ASP A 26 -4.16 10.94 22.33
N VAL A 27 -4.02 9.94 21.47
CA VAL A 27 -5.14 9.14 20.95
C VAL A 27 -5.47 8.06 21.97
N SER A 28 -6.40 8.40 22.86
CA SER A 28 -7.01 7.46 23.81
C SER A 28 -8.50 7.28 23.47
N GLY A 29 -9.00 6.05 23.59
CA GLY A 29 -10.40 5.74 23.32
C GLY A 29 -10.64 4.25 23.13
N GLU A 30 -11.90 3.83 23.24
CA GLU A 30 -12.31 2.42 23.17
C GLU A 30 -11.87 1.74 21.87
N LEU A 31 -11.84 2.50 20.76
CA LEU A 31 -11.39 2.02 19.45
C LEU A 31 -9.90 1.68 19.41
N ALA A 32 -9.06 2.27 20.26
CA ALA A 32 -7.61 2.07 20.24
C ALA A 32 -7.21 0.63 20.60
N GLY A 33 -8.05 -0.07 21.38
CA GLY A 33 -7.85 -1.47 21.77
C GLY A 33 -8.63 -2.48 20.93
N GLN A 34 -9.48 -2.02 20.00
CA GLN A 34 -10.33 -2.91 19.21
C GLN A 34 -9.58 -3.41 17.98
N PRO A 35 -9.46 -4.73 17.78
CA PRO A 35 -8.87 -5.27 16.57
C PRO A 35 -9.74 -4.93 15.35
N VAL A 36 -9.09 -4.64 14.21
CA VAL A 36 -9.79 -4.38 12.95
C VAL A 36 -10.60 -5.61 12.56
N ALA A 37 -11.90 -5.43 12.32
CA ALA A 37 -12.75 -6.55 11.92
C ALA A 37 -12.31 -7.10 10.55
N PRO A 38 -12.44 -8.41 10.28
CA PRO A 38 -11.99 -9.01 9.02
C PRO A 38 -12.54 -8.32 7.77
N ARG A 39 -13.80 -7.84 7.81
CA ARG A 39 -14.43 -7.12 6.70
C ARG A 39 -13.76 -5.77 6.42
N ASP A 40 -13.34 -5.06 7.45
CA ASP A 40 -12.68 -3.77 7.32
C ASP A 40 -11.24 -3.95 6.84
N ALA A 41 -10.54 -4.96 7.37
CA ALA A 41 -9.22 -5.35 6.87
C ALA A 41 -9.26 -5.72 5.37
N ALA A 42 -10.26 -6.49 4.95
CA ALA A 42 -10.45 -6.82 3.53
C ALA A 42 -10.70 -5.58 2.66
N LYS A 43 -11.39 -4.56 3.20
CA LYS A 43 -11.60 -3.28 2.50
C LYS A 43 -10.31 -2.48 2.36
N LEU A 44 -9.46 -2.47 3.40
CA LEU A 44 -8.13 -1.84 3.34
C LEU A 44 -7.23 -2.56 2.33
N GLN A 45 -7.22 -3.89 2.36
CA GLN A 45 -6.49 -4.70 1.37
C GLN A 45 -6.97 -4.39 -0.05
N SER A 46 -8.29 -4.33 -0.27
CA SER A 46 -8.86 -3.98 -1.58
C SER A 46 -8.42 -2.59 -2.06
N ALA A 47 -8.29 -1.63 -1.15
CA ALA A 47 -7.81 -0.29 -1.47
C ALA A 47 -6.33 -0.28 -1.86
N GLU A 48 -5.50 -1.05 -1.16
CA GLU A 48 -4.08 -1.24 -1.50
C GLU A 48 -3.92 -1.88 -2.89
N GLU A 49 -4.65 -2.99 -3.13
CA GLU A 49 -4.65 -3.68 -4.42
C GLU A 49 -5.09 -2.75 -5.56
N ALA A 50 -6.13 -1.96 -5.36
CA ALA A 50 -6.59 -0.97 -6.34
C ALA A 50 -5.53 0.11 -6.61
N GLY A 51 -4.85 0.59 -5.57
CA GLY A 51 -3.74 1.53 -5.70
C GLY A 51 -2.56 0.96 -6.48
N ALA A 52 -2.18 -0.29 -6.21
CA ALA A 52 -1.12 -0.99 -6.94
C ALA A 52 -1.50 -1.19 -8.41
N ARG A 53 -2.73 -1.68 -8.68
CA ARG A 53 -3.26 -1.87 -10.04
C ARG A 53 -3.35 -0.56 -10.82
N GLY A 54 -3.64 0.56 -10.16
CA GLY A 54 -3.64 1.88 -10.81
C GLY A 54 -2.26 2.35 -11.26
N LYS A 55 -1.19 1.88 -10.60
CA LYS A 55 0.20 2.26 -10.91
C LYS A 55 0.89 1.31 -11.90
N LEU A 56 0.35 0.12 -12.10
CA LEU A 56 0.89 -0.90 -12.99
C LEU A 56 -0.03 -1.05 -14.20
N PRO A 57 0.41 -0.68 -15.42
CA PRO A 57 -0.42 -0.78 -16.61
C PRO A 57 -0.61 -2.26 -16.98
N ALA A 58 -1.74 -2.82 -16.53
CA ALA A 58 -2.17 -4.21 -16.73
C ALA A 58 -1.21 -5.29 -16.21
N ASP A 59 -1.70 -6.53 -16.16
CA ASP A 59 -0.87 -7.69 -15.84
C ASP A 59 0.14 -7.91 -16.97
N LYS A 60 1.43 -7.78 -16.65
CA LYS A 60 2.53 -8.01 -17.58
C LYS A 60 3.18 -9.37 -17.31
N ALA A 61 3.28 -10.22 -18.35
CA ALA A 61 4.04 -11.46 -18.25
C ALA A 61 5.53 -11.18 -18.03
N ALA A 62 6.18 -11.97 -17.17
CA ALA A 62 7.62 -11.85 -16.93
C ALA A 62 8.41 -12.11 -18.22
N THR A 63 9.24 -11.14 -18.62
CA THR A 63 10.09 -11.21 -19.81
C THR A 63 11.56 -11.41 -19.44
N ARG A 64 12.39 -11.74 -20.43
CA ARG A 64 13.85 -11.81 -20.25
C ARG A 64 14.44 -10.47 -19.79
N GLU A 65 13.95 -9.36 -20.33
CA GLU A 65 14.37 -8.00 -19.93
C GLU A 65 14.06 -7.73 -18.45
N ASP A 66 12.92 -8.20 -17.95
CA ASP A 66 12.57 -8.09 -16.54
C ASP A 66 13.55 -8.92 -15.68
N ALA A 67 13.87 -10.15 -16.08
CA ALA A 67 14.84 -11.01 -15.39
C ALA A 67 16.26 -10.41 -15.34
N GLU A 68 16.63 -9.57 -16.31
CA GLU A 68 17.92 -8.87 -16.32
C GLU A 68 17.90 -7.60 -15.46
N ARG A 69 16.74 -6.92 -15.33
CA ARG A 69 16.62 -5.67 -14.58
C ARG A 69 16.30 -5.85 -13.10
N VAL A 70 15.51 -6.86 -12.75
CA VAL A 70 15.08 -7.12 -11.36
C VAL A 70 16.27 -7.34 -10.40
N PRO A 71 17.34 -8.09 -10.75
CA PRO A 71 18.50 -8.25 -9.87
C PRO A 71 19.16 -6.90 -9.52
N SER A 72 19.26 -5.99 -10.50
CA SER A 72 19.82 -4.65 -10.30
C SER A 72 18.92 -3.79 -9.41
N ALA A 73 17.60 -3.88 -9.58
CA ALA A 73 16.64 -3.22 -8.72
C ALA A 73 16.70 -3.76 -7.29
N GLU A 74 16.82 -5.07 -7.12
CA GLU A 74 16.89 -5.73 -5.82
C GLU A 74 18.16 -5.32 -5.05
N VAL A 75 19.32 -5.31 -5.71
CA VAL A 75 20.58 -4.83 -5.13
C VAL A 75 20.47 -3.37 -4.71
N ARG A 76 19.94 -2.49 -5.58
CA ARG A 76 19.85 -1.05 -5.31
C ARG A 76 18.90 -0.70 -4.16
N ASN A 77 17.87 -1.52 -3.96
CA ASN A 77 16.87 -1.28 -2.92
C ASN A 77 17.27 -1.88 -1.56
N ARG A 78 18.37 -2.65 -1.50
CA ARG A 78 18.82 -3.31 -0.29
C ARG A 78 20.09 -2.67 0.28
N PRO A 79 20.18 -2.52 1.62
CA PRO A 79 21.37 -1.93 2.26
C PRO A 79 22.61 -2.82 2.15
N ASP A 80 22.44 -4.13 2.01
CA ASP A 80 23.53 -5.10 1.86
C ASP A 80 24.02 -5.25 0.41
N MET A 81 23.38 -4.56 -0.55
CA MET A 81 23.76 -4.55 -1.96
C MET A 81 23.90 -5.95 -2.58
N ALA A 82 23.08 -6.89 -2.12
CA ALA A 82 23.08 -8.29 -2.57
C ALA A 82 21.70 -8.71 -3.07
N THR A 83 21.65 -9.69 -3.98
CA THR A 83 20.40 -10.35 -4.37
C THR A 83 20.00 -11.38 -3.32
N THR A 84 18.69 -11.57 -3.09
CA THR A 84 18.18 -12.57 -2.16
C THR A 84 18.11 -13.95 -2.84
N PRO A 85 18.82 -14.97 -2.33
CA PRO A 85 18.71 -16.33 -2.86
C PRO A 85 17.28 -16.86 -2.72
N GLY A 86 16.71 -17.42 -3.79
CA GLY A 86 15.32 -17.87 -3.83
C GLY A 86 14.29 -16.74 -3.78
N GLY A 87 14.74 -15.49 -3.91
CA GLY A 87 13.91 -14.30 -3.86
C GLY A 87 13.27 -13.93 -5.20
N VAL A 88 12.95 -12.65 -5.35
CA VAL A 88 12.21 -12.13 -6.50
C VAL A 88 13.01 -12.25 -7.78
N ALA A 89 14.30 -11.93 -7.79
CA ALA A 89 15.16 -12.06 -8.97
C ALA A 89 15.19 -13.51 -9.53
N ASP A 90 15.33 -14.51 -8.65
CA ASP A 90 15.35 -15.92 -9.05
C ASP A 90 13.98 -16.36 -9.58
N ALA A 91 12.89 -15.97 -8.90
CA ALA A 91 11.53 -16.27 -9.32
C ALA A 91 11.20 -15.67 -10.68
N VAL A 92 11.56 -14.40 -10.92
CA VAL A 92 11.33 -13.72 -12.20
C VAL A 92 12.18 -14.35 -13.31
N THR A 93 13.41 -14.77 -13.01
CA THR A 93 14.27 -15.48 -13.96
C THR A 93 13.66 -16.81 -14.39
N ALA A 94 13.13 -17.59 -13.43
CA ALA A 94 12.45 -18.84 -13.71
C ALA A 94 11.16 -18.61 -14.52
N ALA A 95 10.34 -17.64 -14.11
CA ALA A 95 9.10 -17.30 -14.80
C ALA A 95 9.35 -16.82 -16.24
N ALA A 96 10.36 -15.98 -16.45
CA ALA A 96 10.72 -15.51 -17.79
C ALA A 96 11.10 -16.68 -18.71
N ARG A 97 11.91 -17.65 -18.23
CA ARG A 97 12.28 -18.85 -19.00
C ARG A 97 11.05 -19.66 -19.39
N LEU A 98 10.14 -19.92 -18.45
CA LEU A 98 8.90 -20.66 -18.72
C LEU A 98 8.03 -19.94 -19.76
N ASN A 99 7.96 -18.61 -19.71
CA ASN A 99 7.20 -17.83 -20.68
C ASN A 99 7.85 -17.81 -22.08
N GLN A 100 9.17 -17.96 -22.20
CA GLN A 100 9.85 -18.12 -23.49
C GLN A 100 9.59 -19.49 -24.12
N GLU A 101 9.50 -20.54 -23.31
CA GLU A 101 9.20 -21.90 -23.76
C GLU A 101 7.72 -22.11 -24.11
N ARG A 102 6.84 -21.34 -23.47
CA ARG A 102 5.41 -21.32 -23.72
C ARG A 102 4.97 -19.89 -24.05
N PRO A 103 5.39 -19.33 -25.21
CA PRO A 103 4.98 -17.99 -25.60
C PRO A 103 3.46 -17.96 -25.55
N THR A 104 2.91 -17.09 -24.70
CA THR A 104 1.48 -16.91 -24.53
C THR A 104 0.87 -16.79 -25.92
N ARG A 105 0.11 -17.83 -26.32
CA ARG A 105 -0.54 -17.87 -27.63
C ARG A 105 -1.49 -16.68 -27.65
N SER A 106 -1.15 -15.67 -28.46
CA SER A 106 -2.00 -14.49 -28.65
C SER A 106 -3.40 -14.96 -28.99
N PHE A 107 -4.39 -14.52 -28.21
CA PHE A 107 -5.76 -14.41 -28.71
C PHE A 107 -5.88 -13.15 -29.57
#